data_AF-A0A848HUZ3-F1
#
_entry.id   AF-A0A848HUZ3-F1
#
_cell.length_a   1.000
_cell.length_b   1.000
_cell.length_c   1.000
_cell.angle_alpha   90.00
_cell.angle_beta   90.00
_cell.angle_gamma   90.00
#
_symmetry.space_group_name_H-M   'P 1'
#
loop_
_entity.id
_entity.type
_entity.pdbx_description
1 polymer ?
#
loop_
_entity_poly.entity_id
_entity_poly.type
_entity_poly.pdbx_seq_one_letter_code
_entity_poly.pdbx_strand_id
1 'polypeptide(L)'
;MDKSTSKLAAAGDRAADAIERWKAGMVFLGMLVVTGFAAFIVAAIPVKILAVLIGAPYLGSEENIAVISVFTALPWLITNKDAGRALRTVLDYRQQ
;
A
#
# COMPACT_ATOMS: atom_id res chain seq x y z
N MET A 1 38.91 9.43 -22.51
CA MET A 1 37.89 9.26 -21.45
C MET A 1 38.17 7.92 -20.79
N ASP A 2 38.58 7.94 -19.52
CA ASP A 2 39.13 6.76 -18.85
C ASP A 2 38.01 5.80 -18.38
N LYS A 3 38.23 4.48 -18.52
CA LYS A 3 37.23 3.43 -18.21
C LYS A 3 36.84 3.43 -16.73
N SER A 4 37.66 3.99 -15.86
CA SER A 4 37.41 4.18 -14.43
C SER A 4 36.29 5.20 -14.18
N THR A 5 36.28 6.31 -14.91
CA THR A 5 35.31 7.40 -14.78
C THR A 5 33.93 7.00 -15.29
N SER A 6 33.86 6.19 -16.36
CA SER A 6 32.57 5.69 -16.88
C SER A 6 31.91 4.66 -15.96
N LYS A 7 32.70 3.87 -15.22
CA LYS A 7 32.19 2.90 -14.24
C LYS A 7 31.67 3.58 -12.98
N LEU A 8 32.31 4.66 -12.53
CA LEU A 8 31.84 5.47 -11.40
C LEU A 8 30.55 6.22 -11.72
N ALA A 9 30.43 6.80 -12.92
CA ALA A 9 29.19 7.42 -13.39
C ALA A 9 28.04 6.38 -13.48
N ALA A 10 28.30 5.21 -14.07
CA ALA A 10 27.31 4.13 -14.15
C ALA A 10 26.93 3.55 -12.77
N ALA A 11 27.84 3.59 -11.78
CA ALA A 11 27.53 3.18 -10.41
C ALA A 11 26.70 4.25 -9.67
N GLY A 12 26.95 5.53 -9.92
CA GLY A 12 26.17 6.65 -9.41
C GLY A 12 24.72 6.65 -9.90
N ASP A 13 24.52 6.43 -11.21
CA ASP A 13 23.18 6.35 -11.80
C ASP A 13 22.38 5.17 -11.24
N ARG A 14 23.01 4.00 -11.07
CA ARG A 14 22.38 2.83 -10.44
C ARG A 14 22.01 3.06 -8.97
N ALA A 15 22.82 3.82 -8.24
CA ALA A 15 22.54 4.16 -6.85
C ALA A 15 21.38 5.16 -6.74
N ALA A 16 21.33 6.14 -7.64
CA ALA A 16 20.21 7.08 -7.74
C ALA A 16 18.90 6.34 -8.06
N ASP A 17 18.91 5.42 -9.04
CA ASP A 17 17.76 4.58 -9.37
C ASP A 17 17.32 3.72 -8.17
N ALA A 18 18.26 3.14 -7.43
CA ALA A 18 17.95 2.32 -6.26
C ALA A 18 17.30 3.12 -5.13
N ILE A 19 17.75 4.36 -4.90
CA ILE A 19 17.16 5.26 -3.91
C ILE A 19 15.76 5.70 -4.35
N GLU A 20 15.57 6.00 -5.63
CA GLU A 20 14.28 6.38 -6.17
C GLU A 20 13.26 5.22 -6.08
N ARG A 21 13.70 3.98 -6.36
CA ARG A 21 12.92 2.75 -6.13
C ARG A 21 12.48 2.61 -4.68
N TRP A 22 13.39 2.83 -3.74
CA TRP A 22 13.11 2.68 -2.32
C TRP A 22 12.12 3.75 -1.84
N LYS A 23 12.28 4.99 -2.32
CA LYS A 23 11.35 6.10 -2.04
C LYS A 23 9.95 5.84 -2.60
N ALA A 24 9.85 5.39 -3.85
CA ALA A 24 8.55 5.05 -4.47
C ALA A 24 7.87 3.88 -3.73
N GLY A 25 8.63 2.86 -3.35
CA GLY A 25 8.15 1.74 -2.55
C GLY A 25 7.63 2.18 -1.18
N MET A 26 8.35 3.08 -0.49
CA MET A 26 7.92 3.65 0.78
C MET A 26 6.63 4.47 0.68
N VAL A 27 6.50 5.29 -0.37
CA VAL A 27 5.28 6.09 -0.60
C VAL A 27 4.09 5.17 -0.86
N PHE A 28 4.25 4.13 -1.67
CA PHE A 28 3.21 3.14 -1.91
C PHE A 28 2.80 2.40 -0.63
N LEU A 29 3.78 1.99 0.18
CA LEU A 29 3.53 1.30 1.44
C LEU A 29 2.82 2.21 2.45
N GLY A 30 3.22 3.49 2.53
CA GLY A 30 2.53 4.50 3.32
C GLY A 30 1.08 4.69 2.88
N MET A 31 0.82 4.75 1.57
CA MET A 31 -0.54 4.82 1.02
C MET A 31 -1.38 3.61 1.44
N LEU A 32 -0.83 2.39 1.34
CA LEU A 32 -1.52 1.17 1.76
C LEU A 32 -1.87 1.18 3.24
N VAL A 33 -0.95 1.62 4.11
CA VAL A 33 -1.18 1.72 5.55
C VAL A 33 -2.30 2.71 5.85
N VAL A 34 -2.27 3.91 5.26
CA VAL A 34 -3.28 4.94 5.48
C VAL A 34 -4.65 4.47 4.98
N THR A 35 -4.72 3.88 3.78
CA THR A 35 -5.98 3.36 3.23
C THR A 35 -6.52 2.20 4.06
N GLY A 36 -5.67 1.25 4.46
CA GLY A 36 -6.06 0.12 5.31
C GLY A 36 -6.57 0.57 6.68
N PHE A 37 -5.91 1.54 7.30
CA PHE A 37 -6.33 2.12 8.58
C PHE A 37 -7.65 2.89 8.46
N ALA A 38 -7.82 3.70 7.41
CA ALA A 38 -9.07 4.40 7.16
C ALA A 38 -10.23 3.41 6.95
N ALA A 39 -10.03 2.36 6.15
CA ALA A 39 -11.02 1.32 5.95
C ALA A 39 -11.34 0.57 7.25
N PHE A 40 -10.35 0.34 8.11
CA PHE A 40 -10.54 -0.26 9.43
C PHE A 40 -11.43 0.61 10.32
N ILE A 41 -11.18 1.92 10.42
CA ILE A 41 -12.02 2.82 11.22
C ILE A 41 -13.46 2.85 10.69
N VAL A 42 -13.62 2.97 9.37
CA VAL A 42 -14.93 3.01 8.73
C VAL A 42 -15.71 1.70 8.95
N ALA A 43 -15.04 0.55 8.95
CA ALA A 43 -15.65 -0.74 9.26
C ALA A 43 -15.92 -0.93 10.77
N ALA A 44 -15.03 -0.44 11.63
CA ALA A 44 -15.07 -0.68 13.07
C ALA A 44 -16.34 -0.13 13.72
N ILE A 45 -16.75 1.08 13.37
CA ILE A 45 -17.92 1.74 13.97
C ILE A 45 -19.22 0.94 13.71
N PRO A 46 -19.63 0.68 12.46
CA PRO A 46 -20.86 -0.07 12.19
C PRO A 46 -20.79 -1.52 12.66
N VAL A 47 -19.64 -2.19 12.57
CA VAL A 47 -19.50 -3.59 13.01
C VAL A 47 -19.63 -3.71 14.53
N LYS A 48 -19.03 -2.79 15.30
CA LYS A 48 -19.17 -2.78 16.76
C LYS A 48 -20.60 -2.47 17.19
N ILE A 49 -21.26 -1.51 16.54
CA ILE A 49 -22.68 -1.21 16.81
C ILE A 49 -23.55 -2.43 16.51
N LEU A 50 -23.35 -3.06 15.35
CA LEU A 50 -24.10 -4.25 14.95
C LEU A 50 -23.88 -5.38 15.97
N ALA A 51 -22.64 -5.69 16.33
CA ALA A 51 -22.28 -6.73 17.28
C ALA A 51 -22.98 -6.58 18.63
N VAL A 52 -23.14 -5.33 19.11
CA VAL A 52 -23.90 -5.03 20.34
C VAL A 52 -25.39 -5.28 20.12
N LEU A 53 -25.96 -4.80 19.02
CA LEU A 53 -27.41 -4.93 18.73
C LEU A 53 -27.88 -6.38 18.59
N ILE A 54 -27.05 -7.28 18.05
CA ILE A 54 -27.40 -8.70 17.86
C ILE A 54 -26.88 -9.61 18.99
N GLY A 55 -26.29 -9.04 20.05
CA GLY A 55 -25.75 -9.81 21.17
C GLY A 55 -24.58 -10.73 20.80
N ALA A 56 -23.85 -10.42 19.72
CA ALA A 56 -22.75 -11.22 19.19
C ALA A 56 -21.42 -10.45 19.27
N PRO A 57 -20.85 -10.24 20.47
CA PRO A 57 -19.66 -9.42 20.67
C PRO A 57 -18.42 -9.98 19.94
N TYR A 58 -18.37 -11.28 19.67
CA TYR A 58 -17.30 -11.91 18.91
C TYR A 58 -17.18 -11.36 17.47
N LEU A 59 -18.28 -10.87 16.87
CA LEU A 59 -18.26 -10.24 15.55
C LEU A 59 -17.62 -8.85 15.57
N GLY A 60 -17.60 -8.19 16.73
CA GLY A 60 -16.92 -6.91 16.96
C GLY A 60 -15.44 -7.03 17.30
N SER A 61 -14.85 -8.23 17.20
CA SER A 61 -13.42 -8.45 17.43
C SER A 61 -12.59 -7.73 16.37
N GLU A 62 -11.37 -7.33 16.74
CA GLU A 62 -10.46 -6.63 15.83
C GLU A 62 -10.12 -7.47 14.60
N GLU A 63 -10.03 -8.79 14.76
CA GLU A 63 -9.80 -9.74 13.67
C GLU A 63 -10.94 -9.70 12.63
N ASN A 64 -12.19 -9.75 13.08
CA ASN A 64 -13.35 -9.70 12.19
C ASN A 64 -13.48 -8.33 11.51
N ILE A 65 -13.20 -7.25 12.23
CA ILE A 65 -13.18 -5.90 11.67
C ILE A 65 -12.07 -5.75 10.63
N ALA A 66 -10.88 -6.33 10.86
CA ALA A 66 -9.78 -6.32 9.92
C ALA A 66 -10.12 -7.08 8.62
N VAL A 67 -10.83 -8.20 8.72
CA VAL A 67 -11.30 -8.94 7.54
C VAL A 67 -12.31 -8.09 6.75
N ILE A 68 -13.29 -7.49 7.42
CA ILE A 68 -14.31 -6.63 6.78
C ILE A 68 -13.68 -5.39 6.15
N SER A 69 -12.68 -4.79 6.80
CA SER A 69 -11.99 -3.62 6.27
C SER A 69 -11.21 -3.93 4.99
N VAL A 70 -10.62 -5.13 4.88
CA VAL A 70 -10.00 -5.61 3.63
C VAL A 70 -11.05 -5.68 2.52
N PHE A 71 -12.21 -6.28 2.76
CA PHE A 71 -13.29 -6.34 1.77
C PHE A 71 -13.85 -4.96 1.38
N THR A 72 -13.73 -3.98 2.26
CA THR A 72 -14.16 -2.60 2.01
C THR A 72 -13.10 -1.80 1.22
N ALA A 73 -11.82 -2.03 1.50
CA ALA A 73 -10.70 -1.35 0.86
C ALA A 73 -10.35 -1.94 -0.51
N LEU A 74 -10.49 -3.26 -0.70
CA LEU A 74 -10.09 -3.97 -1.93
C LEU A 74 -10.78 -3.41 -3.18
N PRO A 75 -12.11 -3.20 -3.19
CA PRO A 75 -12.80 -2.66 -4.35
C PRO A 75 -12.29 -1.28 -4.74
N TRP A 76 -12.00 -0.41 -3.76
CA TRP A 76 -11.42 0.91 -4.02
C TRP A 76 -9.99 0.80 -4.56
N LEU A 77 -9.16 -0.09 -4.00
CA LEU A 77 -7.79 -0.32 -4.48
C LEU A 77 -7.76 -0.84 -5.93
N ILE A 78 -8.71 -1.68 -6.32
CA ILE A 78 -8.82 -2.24 -7.68
C ILE A 78 -9.36 -1.19 -8.67
N THR A 79 -10.33 -0.37 -8.25
CA THR A 79 -10.99 0.59 -9.13
C THR A 79 -10.27 1.94 -9.21
N ASN A 80 -9.41 2.26 -8.23
CA ASN A 80 -8.66 3.50 -8.22
C ASN A 80 -7.48 3.43 -9.20
N LYS A 81 -7.59 4.21 -10.27
CA LYS A 81 -6.55 4.33 -11.32
C LYS A 81 -5.22 4.82 -10.77
N ASP A 82 -5.22 5.65 -9.73
CA ASP A 82 -4.01 6.16 -9.11
C ASP A 82 -3.32 5.09 -8.24
N ALA A 83 -4.10 4.26 -7.55
CA ALA A 83 -3.56 3.09 -6.84
C ALA A 83 -2.96 2.07 -7.82
N GLY A 84 -3.65 1.79 -8.93
CA GLY A 84 -3.16 0.92 -9.99
C GLY A 84 -1.97 1.50 -10.77
N ARG A 85 -1.86 2.82 -10.90
CA ARG A 85 -0.70 3.50 -11.48
C ARG A 85 0.47 3.47 -10.52
N ALA A 86 0.27 3.74 -9.23
CA ALA A 86 1.31 3.65 -8.22
C ALA A 86 1.88 2.22 -8.11
N LEU A 87 1.01 1.21 -8.14
CA LEU A 87 1.41 -0.19 -8.17
C LEU A 87 2.21 -0.53 -9.44
N ARG A 88 1.78 -0.05 -10.62
CA ARG A 88 2.54 -0.21 -11.87
C ARG A 88 3.86 0.53 -11.86
N THR A 89 3.95 1.75 -11.32
CA THR A 89 5.23 2.46 -11.19
C THR A 89 6.22 1.66 -10.34
N VAL A 90 5.75 0.96 -9.31
CA VAL A 90 6.58 0.07 -8.49
C VAL A 90 6.92 -1.25 -9.22
N LEU A 91 6.04 -1.77 -10.08
CA LEU A 91 6.20 -3.06 -10.78
C LEU A 91 6.89 -2.98 -12.16
N ASP A 92 6.51 -2.02 -13.01
CA ASP A 92 6.96 -1.84 -14.41
C ASP A 92 8.36 -1.22 -14.52
N TYR A 93 8.89 -0.56 -13.48
CA TYR A 93 10.30 -0.12 -13.44
C TYR A 93 11.31 -1.29 -13.43
N ARG A 94 10.84 -2.54 -13.54
CA ARG A 94 11.65 -3.76 -13.73
C ARG A 94 11.97 -4.08 -15.20
N GLN A 95 11.39 -3.39 -16.19
CA GLN A 95 11.56 -3.74 -17.62
C GLN A 95 12.31 -2.71 -18.49
N GLN A 96 12.84 -1.63 -17.92
CA GLN A 96 13.77 -0.71 -18.59
C GLN A 96 15.14 -0.78 -17.91
#